data_AF-A0A6G3R7R8-F1
#
_entry.id   AF-A0A6G3R7R8-F1
#
_cell.length_a   1.000
_cell.length_b   1.000
_cell.length_c   1.000
_cell.angle_alpha   90.00
_cell.angle_beta   90.00
_cell.angle_gamma   90.00
#
_symmetry.space_group_name_H-M   'P 1'
#
loop_
_entity.id
_entity.type
_entity.pdbx_description
1 polymer ?
#
loop_
_entity_poly.entity_id
_entity_poly.type
_entity_poly.pdbx_seq_one_letter_code
_entity_poly.pdbx_strand_id
1 'polypeptide(L)'
;MITTGYGTWYNHTGHNLSPEADILDAINGGDSDWQQRMEATGALDAIASDYRDAVQTALPEGIYLSGDEFNGLHHTDANYTDAIGEFDIKAAIEEIDLDAIIQKHDVDL
;
A
#
# COMPACT_ATOMS: atom_id res chain seq x y z
N MET A 1 -14.54 19.49 6.29
CA MET A 1 -14.33 18.84 4.98
C MET A 1 -15.03 17.50 5.04
N ILE A 2 -15.86 17.18 4.05
CA ILE A 2 -16.57 15.90 3.99
C ILE A 2 -15.68 14.96 3.19
N THR A 3 -15.33 13.81 3.76
CA THR A 3 -14.56 12.76 3.08
C THR A 3 -15.48 11.63 2.64
N THR A 4 -15.08 10.90 1.61
CA THR A 4 -15.73 9.66 1.15
C THR A 4 -14.77 8.50 1.34
N GLY A 5 -15.30 7.35 1.74
CA GLY A 5 -14.59 6.08 1.69
C GLY A 5 -14.67 5.48 0.29
N TYR A 6 -13.52 5.17 -0.29
CA TYR A 6 -13.36 4.51 -1.59
C TYR A 6 -13.19 2.99 -1.44
N GLY A 7 -13.43 2.45 -0.25
CA GLY A 7 -13.27 1.04 0.09
C GLY A 7 -12.01 0.78 0.92
N THR A 8 -11.88 -0.46 1.38
CA THR A 8 -10.72 -0.94 2.12
C THR A 8 -9.67 -1.56 1.20
N TRP A 9 -8.47 -1.80 1.71
CA TRP A 9 -7.43 -2.59 1.06
C TRP A 9 -7.99 -3.90 0.51
N TYR A 10 -8.70 -4.65 1.36
CA TYR A 10 -9.35 -5.90 0.97
C TYR A 10 -10.38 -5.74 -0.15
N ASN A 11 -11.11 -4.61 -0.20
CA ASN A 11 -12.07 -4.38 -1.30
C ASN A 11 -11.39 -4.27 -2.67
N HIS A 12 -10.13 -3.83 -2.71
CA HIS A 12 -9.37 -3.61 -3.95
C HIS A 12 -8.44 -4.77 -4.28
N THR A 13 -7.74 -5.35 -3.31
CA THR A 13 -6.79 -6.45 -3.56
C THR A 13 -7.44 -7.82 -3.51
N GLY A 14 -8.49 -8.01 -2.69
CA GLY A 14 -9.21 -9.29 -2.56
C GLY A 14 -8.43 -10.42 -1.88
N HIS A 15 -7.22 -10.15 -1.40
CA HIS A 15 -6.32 -11.14 -0.81
C HIS A 15 -6.10 -10.89 0.68
N ASN A 16 -5.45 -9.77 1.01
CA ASN A 16 -5.04 -9.42 2.37
C ASN A 16 -5.83 -8.23 2.93
N LEU A 17 -5.73 -8.04 4.25
CA LEU A 17 -6.48 -7.01 4.97
C LEU A 17 -5.75 -5.66 5.03
N SER A 18 -4.43 -5.64 4.79
CA SER A 18 -3.58 -4.45 4.87
C SER A 18 -2.36 -4.57 3.95
N PRO A 19 -1.68 -3.45 3.64
CA PRO A 19 -0.39 -3.48 2.94
C PRO A 19 0.66 -4.34 3.64
N GLU A 20 0.73 -4.31 4.99
CA GLU A 20 1.66 -5.14 5.76
C GLU A 20 1.39 -6.63 5.60
N ALA A 21 0.13 -7.02 5.50
CA ALA A 21 -0.21 -8.41 5.31
C ALA A 21 0.26 -8.91 3.93
N ASP A 22 0.25 -8.07 2.89
CA ASP A 22 0.87 -8.40 1.60
C ASP A 22 2.40 -8.55 1.72
N ILE A 23 3.06 -7.65 2.46
CA ILE A 23 4.50 -7.75 2.73
C ILE A 23 4.83 -9.06 3.45
N LEU A 24 4.08 -9.37 4.51
CA LEU A 24 4.29 -10.59 5.29
C LEU A 24 4.08 -11.85 4.43
N ASP A 25 3.05 -11.87 3.58
CA ASP A 25 2.81 -12.99 2.67
C ASP A 25 3.94 -13.15 1.65
N ALA A 26 4.45 -12.04 1.10
CA ALA A 26 5.57 -12.04 0.16
C ALA A 26 6.86 -12.59 0.77
N ILE A 27 7.16 -12.26 2.04
CA ILE A 27 8.40 -12.69 2.70
C ILE A 27 8.31 -14.06 3.40
N ASN A 28 7.10 -14.55 3.67
CA ASN A 28 6.87 -15.80 4.42
C ASN A 28 7.51 -17.03 3.76
N GLY A 29 7.82 -16.98 2.46
CA GLY A 29 8.56 -18.03 1.75
C GLY A 29 10.09 -18.02 1.94
N GLY A 30 10.63 -17.01 2.61
CA GLY A 30 12.08 -16.82 2.82
C GLY A 30 12.69 -17.71 3.89
N ASP A 31 14.03 -17.66 4.00
CA ASP A 31 14.78 -18.34 5.05
C ASP A 31 14.47 -17.73 6.44
N SER A 32 14.30 -18.59 7.47
CA SER A 32 13.90 -18.13 8.80
C SER A 32 14.93 -17.26 9.50
N ASP A 33 16.23 -17.50 9.26
CA ASP A 33 17.29 -16.70 9.85
C ASP A 33 17.35 -15.33 9.16
N TRP A 34 17.10 -15.29 7.85
CA TRP A 34 16.94 -14.04 7.11
C TRP A 34 15.76 -13.21 7.62
N GLN A 35 14.57 -13.82 7.80
CA GLN A 35 13.39 -13.13 8.34
C GLN A 35 13.66 -12.53 9.73
N GLN A 36 14.34 -13.27 10.61
CA GLN A 36 14.74 -12.75 11.93
C GLN A 36 15.70 -11.57 11.83
N ARG A 37 16.64 -11.57 10.87
CA ARG A 37 17.51 -10.42 10.63
C ARG A 37 16.72 -9.22 10.12
N MET A 38 15.80 -9.41 9.18
CA MET A 38 14.92 -8.35 8.67
C MET A 38 14.12 -7.67 9.79
N GLU A 39 13.57 -8.46 10.72
CA GLU A 39 12.88 -7.94 11.89
C GLU A 39 13.83 -7.22 12.85
N ALA A 40 14.98 -7.84 13.18
CA ALA A 40 15.93 -7.29 14.14
C ALA A 40 16.58 -5.97 13.69
N THR A 41 16.70 -5.75 12.38
CA THR A 41 17.26 -4.50 11.81
C THR A 41 16.22 -3.42 11.57
N GLY A 42 14.92 -3.73 11.68
CA GLY A 42 13.83 -2.83 11.30
C GLY A 42 13.62 -2.71 9.80
N ALA A 43 14.17 -3.63 8.99
CA ALA A 43 13.96 -3.63 7.54
C ALA A 43 12.49 -3.81 7.17
N LEU A 44 11.71 -4.57 7.96
CA LEU A 44 10.27 -4.74 7.73
C LEU A 44 9.50 -3.43 7.87
N ASP A 45 9.85 -2.59 8.86
CA ASP A 45 9.24 -1.28 9.03
C ASP A 45 9.60 -0.33 7.87
N ALA A 46 10.85 -0.41 7.38
CA ALA A 46 11.30 0.36 6.23
C ALA A 46 10.58 -0.06 4.93
N ILE A 47 10.38 -1.36 4.71
CA ILE A 47 9.58 -1.89 3.59
C ILE A 47 8.13 -1.42 3.69
N ALA A 48 7.51 -1.50 4.88
CA ALA A 48 6.15 -1.04 5.09
C ALA A 48 5.98 0.47 4.80
N SER A 49 6.94 1.29 5.24
CA SER A 49 6.95 2.72 4.93
C SER A 49 7.06 2.97 3.43
N ASP A 50 8.05 2.38 2.76
CA ASP A 50 8.28 2.57 1.33
C ASP A 50 7.10 2.07 0.49
N TYR A 51 6.48 0.95 0.87
CA TYR A 51 5.32 0.42 0.17
C TYR A 51 4.10 1.32 0.32
N ARG A 52 3.85 1.85 1.53
CA ARG A 52 2.79 2.85 1.73
C ARG A 52 3.05 4.13 0.96
N ASP A 53 4.29 4.60 0.90
CA ASP A 53 4.65 5.79 0.13
C ASP A 53 4.46 5.55 -1.38
N ALA A 54 4.79 4.35 -1.87
CA ALA A 54 4.54 3.95 -3.26
C ALA A 54 3.03 3.94 -3.57
N VAL A 55 2.21 3.35 -2.69
CA VAL A 55 0.74 3.39 -2.81
C VAL A 55 0.25 4.83 -2.83
N GLN A 56 0.68 5.66 -1.87
CA GLN A 56 0.24 7.04 -1.79
C GLN A 56 0.65 7.87 -3.01
N THR A 57 1.80 7.55 -3.63
CA THR A 57 2.28 8.19 -4.86
C THR A 57 1.49 7.73 -6.10
N ALA A 58 1.02 6.49 -6.12
CA ALA A 58 0.22 5.95 -7.21
C ALA A 58 -1.22 6.47 -7.20
N LEU A 59 -1.73 6.90 -6.04
CA LEU A 59 -3.06 7.50 -5.91
C LEU A 59 -3.11 8.91 -6.52
N PRO A 60 -4.26 9.31 -7.10
CA PRO A 60 -4.45 10.67 -7.56
C PRO A 60 -4.55 11.63 -6.36
N GLU A 61 -4.23 12.90 -6.60
CA GLU A 61 -4.48 13.94 -5.61
C GLU A 61 -5.96 13.92 -5.19
N GLY A 62 -6.20 13.88 -3.87
CA GLY A 62 -7.55 13.80 -3.32
C GLY A 62 -7.99 12.39 -2.90
N ILE A 63 -7.20 11.34 -3.16
CA ILE A 63 -7.34 10.02 -2.53
C ILE A 63 -6.07 9.71 -1.71
N TYR A 64 -6.26 9.15 -0.53
CA TYR A 64 -5.19 8.74 0.37
C TYR A 64 -5.54 7.45 1.10
N LEU A 65 -4.51 6.70 1.50
CA LEU A 65 -4.66 5.52 2.34
C LEU A 65 -4.49 5.91 3.81
N SER A 66 -5.43 5.52 4.67
CA SER A 66 -5.33 5.71 6.12
C SER A 66 -5.64 4.40 6.84
N GLY A 67 -4.64 3.84 7.53
CA GLY A 67 -4.70 2.45 7.98
C GLY A 67 -4.85 1.54 6.76
N ASP A 68 -6.01 0.89 6.66
CA ASP A 68 -6.37 -0.03 5.58
C ASP A 68 -7.53 0.51 4.73
N GLU A 69 -7.91 1.78 4.89
CA GLU A 69 -9.05 2.39 4.20
C GLU A 69 -8.60 3.48 3.23
N PHE A 70 -9.09 3.41 1.99
CA PHE A 70 -8.94 4.49 1.02
C PHE A 70 -10.00 5.54 1.29
N ASN A 71 -9.54 6.76 1.52
CA ASN A 71 -10.37 7.91 1.84
C ASN A 71 -10.04 9.04 0.88
N GLY A 72 -11.00 9.94 0.63
CA GLY A 72 -10.74 11.03 -0.29
C GLY A 72 -11.85 12.07 -0.37
N LEU A 73 -11.75 12.91 -1.39
CA LEU A 73 -12.73 13.95 -1.69
C LEU A 73 -14.13 13.35 -1.89
N HIS A 74 -15.15 13.99 -1.34
CA HIS A 74 -16.54 13.65 -1.63
C HIS A 74 -16.99 14.30 -2.95
N HIS A 75 -17.97 13.72 -3.65
CA HIS A 75 -18.45 14.20 -4.96
C HIS A 75 -19.03 15.63 -4.96
N THR A 76 -19.26 16.22 -3.77
CA THR A 76 -19.69 17.62 -3.61
C THR A 76 -18.53 18.58 -3.36
N ASP A 77 -17.30 18.08 -3.24
CA ASP A 77 -16.11 18.91 -3.09
C ASP A 77 -15.80 19.63 -4.42
N ALA A 78 -15.35 20.89 -4.37
CA ALA A 78 -15.09 21.68 -5.56
C ALA A 78 -13.90 21.17 -6.39
N ASN A 79 -12.98 20.44 -5.76
CA ASN A 79 -11.83 19.81 -6.42
C ASN A 79 -12.10 18.38 -6.86
N TYR A 80 -13.29 17.83 -6.56
CA TYR A 80 -13.65 16.51 -7.04
C TYR A 80 -13.81 16.51 -8.56
N THR A 81 -13.30 15.47 -9.20
CA THR A 81 -13.44 15.26 -10.65
C THR A 81 -13.96 13.85 -10.91
N ASP A 82 -14.59 13.62 -12.07
CA ASP A 82 -15.03 12.28 -12.46
C ASP A 82 -13.85 11.30 -12.52
N ALA A 83 -12.65 11.78 -12.86
CA ALA A 83 -11.42 11.00 -12.84
C ALA A 83 -11.06 10.46 -11.44
N ILE A 84 -11.39 11.17 -10.35
CA ILE A 84 -11.22 10.67 -8.98
C ILE A 84 -12.25 9.57 -8.69
N GLY A 85 -13.50 9.78 -9.10
CA GLY A 85 -14.59 8.83 -8.89
C GLY A 85 -14.42 7.51 -9.65
N GLU A 86 -13.77 7.57 -10.80
CA GLU A 86 -13.54 6.43 -11.70
C GLU A 86 -12.12 5.84 -11.58
N PHE A 87 -11.29 6.38 -10.66
CA PHE A 87 -9.92 5.92 -10.51
C PHE A 87 -9.85 4.45 -10.07
N ASP A 88 -9.09 3.65 -10.81
CA ASP A 88 -8.89 2.23 -10.51
C ASP A 88 -7.77 2.06 -9.47
N ILE A 89 -8.16 2.10 -8.19
CA ILE A 89 -7.23 1.91 -7.06
C ILE A 89 -6.55 0.54 -7.13
N LYS A 90 -7.27 -0.50 -7.56
CA LYS A 90 -6.71 -1.85 -7.67
C LYS A 90 -5.57 -1.87 -8.69
N ALA A 91 -5.82 -1.36 -9.91
CA ALA A 91 -4.81 -1.32 -10.95
C ALA A 91 -3.57 -0.53 -10.50
N ALA A 92 -3.77 0.59 -9.80
CA ALA A 92 -2.68 1.40 -9.25
C ALA A 92 -1.82 0.64 -8.22
N ILE A 93 -2.43 -0.20 -7.37
CA ILE A 93 -1.70 -1.07 -6.43
C ILE A 93 -0.95 -2.17 -7.20
N GLU A 94 -1.58 -2.82 -8.18
CA GLU A 94 -0.99 -3.91 -8.97
C GLU A 94 0.22 -3.49 -9.82
N GLU A 95 0.37 -2.19 -10.11
CA GLU A 95 1.54 -1.63 -10.80
C GLU A 95 2.77 -1.46 -9.89
N ILE A 96 2.61 -1.55 -8.56
CA ILE A 96 3.71 -1.38 -7.61
C ILE A 96 4.51 -2.68 -7.49
N ASP A 97 5.81 -2.58 -7.78
CA ASP A 97 6.75 -3.69 -7.64
C ASP A 97 7.18 -3.85 -6.16
N LEU A 98 6.37 -4.60 -5.40
CA LEU A 98 6.66 -4.91 -4.00
C LEU A 98 7.98 -5.69 -3.84
N ASP A 99 8.30 -6.58 -4.76
CA ASP A 99 9.54 -7.37 -4.71
C ASP A 99 10.78 -6.47 -4.83
N ALA A 100 10.75 -5.46 -5.71
CA ALA A 100 11.82 -4.48 -5.81
C ALA A 100 12.00 -3.65 -4.53
N ILE A 101 10.90 -3.31 -3.84
CA ILE A 101 10.95 -2.62 -2.54
C ILE A 101 11.57 -3.54 -1.49
N ILE A 102 11.18 -4.82 -1.43
CA ILE A 102 11.77 -5.81 -0.52
C ILE A 102 13.28 -5.95 -0.78
N GLN A 103 13.69 -6.11 -2.04
CA GLN A 103 15.10 -6.24 -2.43
C GLN A 103 15.94 -5.02 -2.05
N LYS A 104 15.38 -3.80 -2.12
CA LYS A 104 16.06 -2.56 -1.71
C LYS A 104 16.47 -2.59 -0.23
N HIS A 105 15.75 -3.32 0.61
CA HIS A 105 15.97 -3.41 2.06
C HIS A 105 16.50 -4.77 2.51
N ASP A 106 16.93 -5.62 1.57
CA ASP A 106 17.51 -6.92 1.90
C ASP A 106 18.78 -6.75 2.76
N VAL A 107 18.84 -7.48 3.88
CA VAL A 107 19.93 -7.42 4.84
C VAL A 107 21.16 -8.26 4.45
N ASP A 108 21.04 -9.08 3.41
CA ASP A 108 22.13 -9.93 2.91
C ASP A 108 22.79 -9.41 1.62
N LEU A 109 22.33 -8.28 1.07
CA LEU A 109 22.88 -7.60 -0.11
C LEU A 109 23.78 -6.40 0.26
#